data_AF-A0A7K3XIZ9-F1
#
_entry.id   AF-A0A7K3XIZ9-F1
#
_cell.length_a   1.000
_cell.length_b   1.000
_cell.length_c   1.000
_cell.angle_alpha   90.00
_cell.angle_beta   90.00
_cell.angle_gamma   90.00
#
_symmetry.space_group_name_H-M   'P 1'
#
loop_
_entity.id
_entity.type
_entity.pdbx_description
1 polymer ?
#
loop_
_entity_poly.entity_id
_entity_poly.type
_entity_poly.pdbx_seq_one_letter_code
_entity_poly.pdbx_strand_id
1 'polypeptide(L)'
;MNEGAKKHIFAVTQRWLAPDGDVSKGIDGYRLDVADQLGLGFWRDFRKLVRSIQPEAYLIGEIWWENWPDKLMSPVPYTSGDVFDAVMFYQVYRPARYFFAVNNYSIDAPTFKDSLEMQWNRLPESNRYAMMNVSSTHDSPRLLTDFYNPNKYKFSSKSTDDINYKTGKPDEETYKRLRLYLVHLFTTVGAPQIWNGEEMGMWGADDPHNRKPLWWKELKFEPETSNFYQTSEKQFDQVEFNQLQFDWYKKLIKIRKDNPVLSTGEIEFITAKGKKLAYKRFDEENEIIVLFNIENSAQEFTLPENGKYLDLLTNSKFSGKVIKVKSLQALVLKRLN
;
A
#
# COMPACT_ATOMS: atom_id res chain seq x y z
N MET A 1 -26.61 -16.84 13.03
CA MET A 1 -26.06 -16.02 14.13
C MET A 1 -27.16 -15.81 15.17
N ASN A 2 -26.83 -15.69 16.46
CA ASN A 2 -27.82 -15.38 17.49
C ASN A 2 -28.42 -13.98 17.26
N GLU A 3 -29.74 -13.86 17.30
CA GLU A 3 -30.44 -12.58 17.02
C GLU A 3 -30.13 -11.48 18.05
N GLY A 4 -29.93 -11.86 19.32
CA GLY A 4 -29.52 -10.91 20.37
C GLY A 4 -28.14 -10.33 20.09
N ALA A 5 -27.18 -11.17 19.69
CA ALA A 5 -25.85 -10.72 19.30
C ALA A 5 -25.89 -9.80 18.08
N LYS A 6 -26.68 -10.13 17.05
CA LYS A 6 -26.89 -9.28 15.87
C LYS A 6 -27.38 -7.88 16.25
N LYS A 7 -28.43 -7.82 17.07
CA LYS A 7 -29.04 -6.57 17.54
C LYS A 7 -28.05 -5.74 18.37
N HIS A 8 -27.27 -6.40 19.22
CA HIS A 8 -26.24 -5.71 20.02
C HIS A 8 -25.18 -5.07 19.12
N ILE A 9 -24.63 -5.80 18.15
CA ILE A 9 -23.65 -5.27 17.20
C ILE A 9 -24.24 -4.07 16.45
N PHE A 10 -25.47 -4.19 15.95
CA PHE A 10 -26.15 -3.12 15.22
C PHE A 10 -26.38 -1.86 16.07
N ALA A 11 -26.75 -2.03 17.35
CA ALA A 11 -26.89 -0.90 18.28
C ALA A 11 -25.54 -0.21 18.54
N VAL A 12 -24.45 -0.97 18.69
CA VAL A 12 -23.10 -0.41 18.83
C VAL A 12 -22.69 0.34 17.56
N THR A 13 -22.95 -0.23 16.38
CA THR A 13 -22.72 0.44 15.09
C THR A 13 -23.47 1.77 15.03
N GLN A 14 -24.79 1.78 15.25
CA GLN A 14 -25.57 3.02 15.20
C GLN A 14 -25.04 4.07 16.19
N ARG A 15 -24.66 3.67 17.41
CA ARG A 15 -24.14 4.58 18.44
C ARG A 15 -22.90 5.36 17.97
N TRP A 16 -22.00 4.74 17.21
CA TRP A 16 -20.79 5.39 16.73
C TRP A 16 -20.98 6.11 15.39
N LEU A 17 -21.88 5.60 14.54
CA LEU A 17 -22.18 6.19 13.23
C LEU A 17 -23.05 7.45 13.35
N ALA A 18 -23.92 7.49 14.34
CA ALA A 18 -24.79 8.63 14.64
C ALA A 18 -25.01 8.74 16.16
N PRO A 19 -24.03 9.26 16.92
CA PRO A 19 -24.17 9.49 18.36
C PRO A 19 -25.42 10.30 18.65
N ASP A 20 -26.29 9.78 19.52
CA ASP A 20 -27.60 10.37 19.86
C ASP A 20 -28.51 10.65 18.64
N GLY A 21 -28.32 9.91 17.54
CA GLY A 21 -29.06 10.08 16.28
C GLY A 21 -28.49 11.17 15.35
N ASP A 22 -27.33 11.76 15.67
CA ASP A 22 -26.72 12.85 14.91
C ASP A 22 -25.50 12.36 14.11
N VAL A 23 -25.70 12.19 12.80
CA VAL A 23 -24.64 11.74 11.88
C VAL A 23 -23.46 12.71 11.79
N SER A 24 -23.65 14.00 12.12
CA SER A 24 -22.57 14.99 12.05
C SER A 24 -21.53 14.83 13.16
N LYS A 25 -21.88 14.09 14.21
CA LYS A 25 -21.01 13.73 15.34
C LYS A 25 -20.41 12.33 15.20
N GLY A 26 -20.83 11.59 14.17
CA GLY A 26 -20.44 10.21 13.96
C GLY A 26 -19.12 10.06 13.22
N ILE A 27 -18.69 8.80 13.12
CA ILE A 27 -17.55 8.40 12.30
C ILE A 27 -17.95 8.25 10.82
N ASP A 28 -16.98 8.34 9.92
CA ASP A 28 -17.23 8.27 8.47
C ASP A 28 -17.32 6.83 7.91
N GLY A 29 -17.16 5.80 8.74
CA GLY A 29 -17.11 4.43 8.26
C GLY A 29 -16.57 3.41 9.26
N TYR A 30 -16.42 2.17 8.80
CA TYR A 30 -15.94 1.04 9.59
C TYR A 30 -14.88 0.23 8.85
N ARG A 31 -13.76 -0.02 9.54
CA ARG A 31 -12.86 -1.15 9.26
C ARG A 31 -13.30 -2.34 10.09
N LEU A 32 -13.64 -3.43 9.42
CA LEU A 32 -14.27 -4.61 10.00
C LEU A 32 -13.23 -5.71 10.19
N ASP A 33 -12.91 -5.96 11.45
CA ASP A 33 -11.92 -6.93 11.90
C ASP A 33 -12.35 -8.38 11.60
N VAL A 34 -11.39 -9.20 11.13
CA VAL A 34 -11.57 -10.63 10.80
C VAL A 34 -12.90 -10.93 10.08
N ALA A 35 -13.23 -10.10 9.08
CA ALA A 35 -14.57 -10.06 8.50
C ALA A 35 -14.96 -11.35 7.78
N ASP A 36 -13.98 -12.15 7.37
CA ASP A 36 -14.15 -13.46 6.74
C ASP A 36 -14.75 -14.52 7.68
N GLN A 37 -14.70 -14.32 9.00
CA GLN A 37 -15.22 -15.28 9.98
C GLN A 37 -16.74 -15.17 10.20
N LEU A 38 -17.38 -14.13 9.66
CA LEU A 38 -18.82 -13.96 9.67
C LEU A 38 -19.40 -14.22 8.28
N GLY A 39 -20.53 -14.95 8.24
CA GLY A 39 -21.21 -15.25 6.97
C GLY A 39 -21.71 -13.99 6.26
N LEU A 40 -21.59 -13.97 4.92
CA LEU A 40 -21.96 -12.82 4.08
C LEU A 40 -23.39 -12.29 4.30
N GLY A 41 -24.33 -13.15 4.71
CA GLY A 41 -25.70 -12.72 5.03
C GLY A 41 -25.76 -11.69 6.15
N PHE A 42 -24.90 -11.82 7.18
CA PHE A 42 -24.79 -10.81 8.23
C PHE A 42 -24.30 -9.48 7.67
N TRP A 43 -23.26 -9.51 6.84
CA TRP A 43 -22.66 -8.29 6.28
C TRP A 43 -23.59 -7.54 5.32
N ARG A 44 -24.44 -8.25 4.58
CA ARG A 44 -25.50 -7.64 3.78
C ARG A 44 -26.48 -6.84 4.64
N ASP A 45 -26.90 -7.42 5.76
CA ASP A 45 -27.80 -6.73 6.69
C ASP A 45 -27.10 -5.58 7.41
N PHE A 46 -25.82 -5.74 7.75
CA PHE A 46 -24.98 -4.69 8.32
C PHE A 46 -24.86 -3.49 7.36
N ARG A 47 -24.56 -3.74 6.08
CA ARG A 47 -24.50 -2.69 5.04
C ARG A 47 -25.83 -1.95 4.94
N LYS A 48 -26.96 -2.67 4.90
CA LYS A 48 -28.30 -2.04 4.83
C LYS A 48 -28.55 -1.10 6.00
N LEU A 49 -28.22 -1.51 7.23
CA LEU A 49 -28.33 -0.67 8.41
C LEU A 49 -27.43 0.57 8.30
N VAL A 50 -26.14 0.37 8.00
CA VAL A 50 -25.18 1.48 7.92
C VAL A 50 -25.63 2.51 6.88
N ARG A 51 -26.01 2.05 5.67
CA ARG A 51 -26.45 2.93 4.58
C ARG A 51 -27.77 3.63 4.87
N SER A 52 -28.66 3.04 5.67
CA SER A 52 -29.90 3.71 6.09
C SER A 52 -29.67 4.86 7.07
N ILE A 53 -28.52 4.87 7.75
CA ILE A 53 -28.14 5.91 8.71
C ILE A 53 -27.25 6.95 8.02
N GLN A 54 -26.20 6.50 7.34
CA GLN A 54 -25.23 7.34 6.62
C GLN A 54 -24.91 6.70 5.26
N PRO A 55 -25.52 7.19 4.17
CA PRO A 55 -25.31 6.66 2.81
C PRO A 55 -23.87 6.71 2.32
N GLU A 56 -23.03 7.61 2.84
CA GLU A 56 -21.62 7.77 2.42
C GLU A 56 -20.63 6.99 3.30
N ALA A 57 -21.10 6.25 4.32
CA ALA A 57 -20.21 5.59 5.27
C ALA A 57 -19.28 4.55 4.59
N TYR A 58 -17.97 4.66 4.76
CA TYR A 58 -17.01 3.80 4.09
C TYR A 58 -16.84 2.46 4.81
N LEU A 59 -17.13 1.34 4.13
CA LEU A 59 -17.04 -0.01 4.70
C LEU A 59 -15.85 -0.79 4.13
N ILE A 60 -14.92 -1.15 5.00
CA ILE A 60 -13.70 -1.88 4.66
C ILE A 60 -13.65 -3.20 5.43
N GLY A 61 -13.61 -4.33 4.72
CA GLY A 61 -13.38 -5.64 5.33
C GLY A 61 -11.91 -5.97 5.47
N GLU A 62 -11.49 -6.50 6.62
CA GLU A 62 -10.24 -7.26 6.69
C GLU A 62 -10.46 -8.66 6.10
N ILE A 63 -9.93 -8.89 4.90
CA ILE A 63 -10.04 -10.15 4.17
C ILE A 63 -8.63 -10.55 3.72
N TRP A 64 -8.04 -11.53 4.40
CA TRP A 64 -6.60 -11.77 4.27
C TRP A 64 -6.25 -13.14 3.67
N TRP A 65 -6.37 -14.21 4.46
CA TRP A 65 -5.85 -15.53 4.11
C TRP A 65 -6.99 -16.49 3.81
N GLU A 66 -6.86 -17.22 2.71
CA GLU A 66 -7.62 -18.45 2.52
C GLU A 66 -6.83 -19.63 3.11
N ASN A 67 -5.54 -19.72 2.77
CA ASN A 67 -4.61 -20.69 3.35
C ASN A 67 -3.27 -20.00 3.61
N TRP A 68 -2.96 -19.69 4.87
CA TRP A 68 -1.69 -19.06 5.23
C TRP A 68 -0.52 -20.05 5.03
N PRO A 69 0.64 -19.62 4.51
CA PRO A 69 0.99 -18.28 3.98
C PRO A 69 0.86 -18.16 2.44
N ASP A 70 0.26 -19.15 1.78
CA ASP A 70 0.33 -19.31 0.32
C ASP A 70 -0.79 -18.61 -0.44
N LYS A 71 -2.02 -18.71 0.07
CA LYS A 71 -3.23 -18.33 -0.65
C LYS A 71 -3.94 -17.19 0.07
N LEU A 72 -3.96 -16.02 -0.58
CA LEU A 72 -4.78 -14.89 -0.15
C LEU A 72 -6.24 -15.13 -0.56
N MET A 73 -7.16 -14.71 0.29
CA MET A 73 -8.59 -14.84 0.00
C MET A 73 -9.01 -13.95 -1.17
N SER A 74 -10.03 -14.36 -1.92
CA SER A 74 -10.59 -13.53 -2.99
C SER A 74 -11.39 -12.36 -2.40
N PRO A 75 -11.15 -11.10 -2.82
CA PRO A 75 -11.93 -9.95 -2.35
C PRO A 75 -13.32 -9.88 -2.99
N VAL A 76 -13.55 -10.57 -4.11
CA VAL A 76 -14.75 -10.45 -4.95
C VAL A 76 -16.05 -10.69 -4.19
N PRO A 77 -16.22 -11.78 -3.40
CA PRO A 77 -17.47 -12.03 -2.70
C PRO A 77 -17.86 -10.95 -1.69
N TYR A 78 -16.87 -10.15 -1.24
CA TYR A 78 -17.03 -9.10 -0.26
C TYR A 78 -17.21 -7.71 -0.89
N THR A 79 -16.90 -7.56 -2.18
CA THR A 79 -16.86 -6.26 -2.89
C THR A 79 -17.65 -6.29 -4.20
N SER A 80 -18.77 -7.03 -4.18
CA SER A 80 -19.75 -7.11 -5.28
C SER A 80 -20.93 -6.12 -5.10
N GLY A 81 -20.77 -5.08 -4.28
CA GLY A 81 -21.72 -3.97 -4.11
C GLY A 81 -22.73 -4.12 -2.95
N ASP A 82 -22.95 -5.33 -2.44
CA ASP A 82 -23.94 -5.62 -1.40
C ASP A 82 -23.34 -5.85 0.01
N VAL A 83 -22.01 -5.87 0.13
CA VAL A 83 -21.28 -6.16 1.38
C VAL A 83 -20.38 -4.97 1.76
N PHE A 84 -19.15 -4.89 1.23
CA PHE A 84 -18.20 -3.81 1.54
C PHE A 84 -17.93 -2.96 0.31
N ASP A 85 -17.47 -1.73 0.54
CA ASP A 85 -16.98 -0.87 -0.54
C ASP A 85 -15.57 -1.28 -0.94
N ALA A 86 -14.78 -1.73 0.03
CA ALA A 86 -13.41 -2.13 -0.14
C ALA A 86 -13.02 -3.27 0.80
N VAL A 87 -11.84 -3.84 0.56
CA VAL A 87 -11.11 -4.63 1.55
C VAL A 87 -9.73 -4.02 1.79
N MET A 88 -9.08 -4.45 2.86
CA MET A 88 -7.63 -4.32 3.01
C MET A 88 -6.96 -5.13 1.89
N PHE A 89 -6.52 -4.45 0.83
CA PHE A 89 -6.21 -5.05 -0.46
C PHE A 89 -4.78 -5.64 -0.52
N TYR A 90 -4.49 -6.62 0.32
CA TYR A 90 -3.19 -7.30 0.41
C TYR A 90 -2.73 -7.94 -0.92
N GLN A 91 -3.68 -8.26 -1.79
CA GLN A 91 -3.49 -8.95 -3.07
C GLN A 91 -2.68 -8.11 -4.07
N VAL A 92 -2.72 -6.77 -3.98
CA VAL A 92 -1.88 -5.89 -4.81
C VAL A 92 -0.52 -5.61 -4.17
N TYR A 93 -0.42 -5.66 -2.84
CA TYR A 93 0.84 -5.43 -2.15
C TYR A 93 1.83 -6.58 -2.29
N ARG A 94 1.39 -7.83 -2.10
CA ARG A 94 2.28 -9.01 -2.19
C ARG A 94 3.09 -9.06 -3.50
N PRO A 95 2.48 -8.95 -4.71
CA PRO A 95 3.25 -8.94 -5.95
C PRO A 95 4.08 -7.65 -6.09
N ALA A 96 3.62 -6.50 -5.58
CA ALA A 96 4.42 -5.28 -5.60
C ALA A 96 5.70 -5.42 -4.76
N ARG A 97 5.61 -5.99 -3.56
CA ARG A 97 6.77 -6.34 -2.74
C ARG A 97 7.76 -7.21 -3.51
N TYR A 98 7.26 -8.27 -4.15
CA TYR A 98 8.08 -9.19 -4.93
C TYR A 98 8.73 -8.54 -6.17
N PHE A 99 8.09 -7.51 -6.73
CA PHE A 99 8.64 -6.77 -7.86
C PHE A 99 9.72 -5.76 -7.44
N PHE A 100 9.45 -4.96 -6.38
CA PHE A 100 10.28 -3.82 -5.97
C PHE A 100 11.43 -4.17 -5.01
N ALA A 101 11.21 -5.08 -4.05
CA ALA A 101 12.20 -5.44 -3.04
C ALA A 101 13.23 -6.47 -3.54
N VAL A 102 14.39 -6.58 -2.87
CA VAL A 102 15.31 -7.71 -3.08
C VAL A 102 14.80 -8.89 -2.27
N ASN A 103 14.38 -9.97 -2.94
CA ASN A 103 13.77 -11.11 -2.26
C ASN A 103 13.89 -12.41 -3.08
N ASN A 104 13.64 -13.54 -2.40
CA ASN A 104 13.74 -14.89 -2.99
C ASN A 104 12.55 -15.26 -3.89
N TYR A 105 11.54 -14.40 -3.99
CA TYR A 105 10.29 -14.60 -4.74
C TYR A 105 10.12 -13.54 -5.84
N SER A 106 11.24 -13.00 -6.33
CA SER A 106 11.26 -11.87 -7.26
C SER A 106 10.48 -12.18 -8.54
N ILE A 107 9.60 -11.27 -8.94
CA ILE A 107 8.81 -11.36 -10.18
C ILE A 107 9.21 -10.28 -11.17
N ASP A 108 9.02 -10.50 -12.47
CA ASP A 108 9.26 -9.48 -13.50
C ASP A 108 8.06 -8.54 -13.70
N ALA A 109 8.24 -7.50 -14.51
CA ALA A 109 7.22 -6.49 -14.78
C ALA A 109 5.98 -7.07 -15.49
N PRO A 110 6.09 -7.99 -16.48
CA PRO A 110 4.94 -8.72 -17.01
C PRO A 110 4.14 -9.44 -15.93
N THR A 111 4.79 -10.25 -15.08
CA THR A 111 4.11 -11.00 -14.01
C THR A 111 3.45 -10.07 -13.00
N PHE A 112 4.09 -8.93 -12.68
CA PHE A 112 3.53 -7.93 -11.79
C PHE A 112 2.29 -7.26 -12.41
N LYS A 113 2.37 -6.84 -13.68
CA LYS A 113 1.23 -6.31 -14.45
C LYS A 113 0.06 -7.30 -14.42
N ASP A 114 0.30 -8.55 -14.81
CA ASP A 114 -0.73 -9.59 -14.89
C ASP A 114 -1.37 -9.83 -13.51
N SER A 115 -0.58 -9.79 -12.43
CA SER A 115 -1.07 -9.91 -11.07
C SER A 115 -2.02 -8.77 -10.68
N LEU A 116 -1.70 -7.53 -11.07
CA LEU A 116 -2.54 -6.37 -10.81
C LEU A 116 -3.83 -6.41 -11.64
N GLU A 117 -3.71 -6.64 -12.96
CA GLU A 117 -4.85 -6.72 -13.87
C GLU A 117 -5.81 -7.86 -13.50
N MET A 118 -5.30 -9.02 -13.06
CA MET A 118 -6.12 -10.12 -12.56
C MET A 118 -7.02 -9.69 -11.39
N GLN A 119 -6.49 -8.89 -10.45
CA GLN A 119 -7.26 -8.42 -9.29
C GLN A 119 -8.21 -7.29 -9.65
N TRP A 120 -7.79 -6.37 -10.50
CA TRP A 120 -8.62 -5.25 -10.93
C TRP A 120 -9.79 -5.68 -11.82
N ASN A 121 -9.56 -6.59 -12.77
CA ASN A 121 -10.57 -6.99 -13.76
C ASN A 121 -11.68 -7.89 -13.21
N ARG A 122 -11.53 -8.41 -11.99
CA ARG A 122 -12.57 -9.17 -11.28
C ARG A 122 -13.42 -8.33 -10.32
N LEU A 123 -13.10 -7.04 -10.19
CA LEU A 123 -13.79 -6.11 -9.30
C LEU A 123 -14.64 -5.14 -10.12
N PRO A 124 -15.83 -4.77 -9.64
CA PRO A 124 -16.56 -3.62 -10.19
C PRO A 124 -15.66 -2.39 -10.17
N GLU A 125 -15.81 -1.53 -11.18
CA GLU A 125 -14.97 -0.36 -11.35
C GLU A 125 -14.97 0.56 -10.13
N SER A 126 -16.15 0.89 -9.61
CA SER A 126 -16.29 1.72 -8.40
C SER A 126 -15.56 1.14 -7.19
N ASN A 127 -15.65 -0.19 -6.99
CA ASN A 127 -14.96 -0.86 -5.88
C ASN A 127 -13.44 -0.84 -6.08
N ARG A 128 -12.96 -0.97 -7.32
CA ARG A 128 -11.52 -0.93 -7.65
C ARG A 128 -10.86 0.36 -7.16
N TYR A 129 -11.52 1.51 -7.38
CA TYR A 129 -11.01 2.81 -6.93
C TYR A 129 -11.17 3.04 -5.43
N ALA A 130 -12.13 2.37 -4.80
CA ALA A 130 -12.33 2.44 -3.35
C ALA A 130 -11.33 1.58 -2.57
N MET A 131 -10.76 0.51 -3.14
CA MET A 131 -9.89 -0.44 -2.44
C MET A 131 -8.81 0.24 -1.58
N MET A 132 -8.62 -0.27 -0.35
CA MET A 132 -7.57 0.19 0.54
C MET A 132 -6.26 -0.55 0.21
N ASN A 133 -5.37 0.10 -0.54
CA ASN A 133 -4.05 -0.43 -0.86
C ASN A 133 -3.17 -0.42 0.40
N VAL A 134 -3.22 -1.54 1.12
CA VAL A 134 -2.50 -1.77 2.38
C VAL A 134 -1.13 -2.37 2.10
N SER A 135 -0.07 -1.75 2.63
CA SER A 135 1.31 -2.24 2.52
C SER A 135 1.83 -2.80 3.83
N SER A 136 1.44 -2.19 4.95
CA SER A 136 1.71 -2.71 6.27
C SER A 136 0.64 -2.29 7.28
N THR A 137 0.55 -3.03 8.37
CA THR A 137 -0.42 -2.81 9.44
C THR A 137 0.18 -3.16 10.80
N HIS A 138 -0.64 -3.04 11.86
CA HIS A 138 -0.36 -3.61 13.18
C HIS A 138 -0.25 -5.15 13.20
N ASP A 139 -0.59 -5.84 12.13
CA ASP A 139 -0.46 -7.30 12.01
C ASP A 139 0.56 -7.70 10.95
N SER A 140 1.38 -6.81 10.45
CA SER A 140 2.48 -7.19 9.55
C SER A 140 3.77 -6.50 9.98
N PRO A 141 4.95 -7.00 9.55
CA PRO A 141 6.17 -6.23 9.69
C PRO A 141 6.00 -4.82 9.12
N ARG A 142 6.71 -3.84 9.69
CA ARG A 142 6.77 -2.50 9.10
C ARG A 142 7.33 -2.61 7.69
N LEU A 143 6.81 -1.80 6.77
CA LEU A 143 7.15 -1.86 5.34
C LEU A 143 8.66 -1.79 5.06
N LEU A 144 9.40 -0.98 5.82
CA LEU A 144 10.87 -0.92 5.75
C LEU A 144 11.53 -2.26 6.10
N THR A 145 11.10 -2.92 7.18
CA THR A 145 11.60 -4.24 7.58
C THR A 145 11.16 -5.33 6.62
N ASP A 146 9.93 -5.23 6.09
CA ASP A 146 9.43 -6.17 5.09
C ASP A 146 10.23 -6.11 3.79
N PHE A 147 10.61 -4.90 3.34
CA PHE A 147 11.49 -4.70 2.18
C PHE A 147 12.94 -5.11 2.44
N TYR A 148 13.39 -5.03 3.69
CA TYR A 148 14.75 -5.42 4.05
C TYR A 148 14.95 -6.92 3.96
N ASN A 149 13.89 -7.72 4.20
CA ASN A 149 14.00 -9.17 4.34
C ASN A 149 13.59 -9.94 3.07
N PRO A 150 14.38 -10.95 2.65
CA PRO A 150 14.15 -11.64 1.38
C PRO A 150 13.11 -12.77 1.46
N ASN A 151 12.58 -13.04 2.65
CA ASN A 151 11.63 -14.10 2.93
C ASN A 151 10.29 -13.87 2.21
N LYS A 152 9.41 -14.88 2.31
CA LYS A 152 8.05 -14.81 1.80
C LYS A 152 7.23 -13.80 2.61
N TYR A 153 6.30 -13.11 1.96
CA TYR A 153 5.44 -12.13 2.61
C TYR A 153 4.70 -12.74 3.82
N LYS A 154 4.84 -12.09 4.98
CA LYS A 154 4.27 -12.49 6.29
C LYS A 154 4.45 -13.98 6.63
N PHE A 155 5.65 -14.51 6.38
CA PHE A 155 6.03 -15.85 6.80
C PHE A 155 7.39 -15.81 7.47
N SER A 156 7.51 -16.37 8.67
CA SER A 156 8.71 -16.31 9.51
C SER A 156 9.29 -14.90 9.62
N SER A 157 8.43 -13.93 9.97
CA SER A 157 8.76 -12.50 9.90
C SER A 157 9.19 -11.93 11.26
N LYS A 158 9.82 -12.77 12.07
CA LYS A 158 10.39 -12.47 13.39
C LYS A 158 11.66 -13.26 13.56
N SER A 159 12.57 -12.74 14.38
CA SER A 159 13.81 -13.46 14.72
C SER A 159 13.58 -14.73 15.56
N THR A 160 12.40 -14.87 16.17
CA THR A 160 11.98 -16.11 16.86
C THR A 160 11.59 -17.22 15.89
N ASP A 161 11.18 -16.84 14.67
CA ASP A 161 10.71 -17.77 13.64
C ASP A 161 11.84 -18.10 12.66
N ASP A 162 12.69 -17.11 12.36
CA ASP A 162 13.91 -17.24 11.54
C ASP A 162 15.03 -16.39 12.14
N ILE A 163 16.10 -17.03 12.59
CA ILE A 163 17.24 -16.37 13.21
C ILE A 163 17.93 -15.35 12.29
N ASN A 164 17.80 -15.53 10.98
CA ASN A 164 18.37 -14.64 9.96
C ASN A 164 17.46 -13.46 9.63
N TYR A 165 16.26 -13.40 10.21
CA TYR A 165 15.35 -12.28 9.99
C TYR A 165 15.95 -10.98 10.53
N LYS A 166 16.19 -10.03 9.65
CA LYS A 166 16.86 -8.77 9.98
C LYS A 166 15.88 -7.84 10.67
N THR A 167 16.18 -7.53 11.93
CA THR A 167 15.31 -6.72 12.83
C THR A 167 15.81 -5.29 13.04
N GLY A 168 17.08 -5.02 12.70
CA GLY A 168 17.71 -3.70 12.82
C GLY A 168 17.37 -2.74 11.68
N LYS A 169 18.09 -1.61 11.65
CA LYS A 169 17.91 -0.52 10.69
C LYS A 169 18.18 -1.00 9.25
N PRO A 170 17.22 -0.83 8.33
CA PRO A 170 17.42 -1.22 6.94
C PRO A 170 18.50 -0.40 6.22
N ASP A 171 19.13 -1.02 5.22
CA ASP A 171 20.20 -0.42 4.42
C ASP A 171 19.69 0.60 3.38
N GLU A 172 20.62 1.35 2.79
CA GLU A 172 20.28 2.39 1.79
C GLU A 172 19.55 1.84 0.56
N GLU A 173 19.87 0.63 0.11
CA GLU A 173 19.21 0.03 -1.04
C GLU A 173 17.73 -0.25 -0.72
N THR A 174 17.45 -0.73 0.49
CA THR A 174 16.08 -0.93 1.00
C THR A 174 15.29 0.36 0.94
N TYR A 175 15.86 1.48 1.41
CA TYR A 175 15.20 2.80 1.30
C TYR A 175 14.98 3.22 -0.16
N LYS A 176 15.94 3.01 -1.05
CA LYS A 176 15.81 3.35 -2.48
C LYS A 176 14.66 2.56 -3.13
N ARG A 177 14.60 1.25 -2.89
CA ARG A 177 13.55 0.36 -3.43
C ARG A 177 12.19 0.65 -2.83
N LEU A 178 12.12 0.93 -1.54
CA LEU A 178 10.90 1.37 -0.88
C LEU A 178 10.37 2.66 -1.52
N ARG A 179 11.24 3.65 -1.79
CA ARG A 179 10.82 4.89 -2.46
C ARG A 179 10.22 4.64 -3.84
N LEU A 180 10.73 3.67 -4.60
CA LEU A 180 10.11 3.23 -5.87
C LEU A 180 8.72 2.64 -5.65
N TYR A 181 8.58 1.75 -4.67
CA TYR A 181 7.26 1.20 -4.32
C TYR A 181 6.28 2.29 -3.88
N LEU A 182 6.73 3.28 -3.09
CA LEU A 182 5.87 4.38 -2.67
C LEU A 182 5.41 5.23 -3.87
N VAL A 183 6.24 5.48 -4.87
CA VAL A 183 5.77 6.11 -6.12
C VAL A 183 4.63 5.30 -6.72
N HIS A 184 4.76 3.96 -6.79
CA HIS A 184 3.67 3.11 -7.27
C HIS A 184 2.43 3.19 -6.37
N LEU A 185 2.56 3.07 -5.05
CA LEU A 185 1.45 3.14 -4.10
C LEU A 185 0.63 4.42 -4.26
N PHE A 186 1.29 5.56 -4.46
CA PHE A 186 0.61 6.85 -4.61
C PHE A 186 0.13 7.17 -6.03
N THR A 187 0.53 6.39 -7.05
CA THR A 187 0.15 6.63 -8.45
C THR A 187 -0.70 5.51 -9.07
N THR A 188 -0.84 4.38 -8.38
CA THR A 188 -1.71 3.26 -8.79
C THR A 188 -3.18 3.50 -8.43
N VAL A 189 -4.06 2.62 -8.93
CA VAL A 189 -5.50 2.63 -8.65
C VAL A 189 -5.79 2.16 -7.22
N GLY A 190 -6.77 2.78 -6.58
CA GLY A 190 -7.14 2.54 -5.18
C GLY A 190 -6.65 3.63 -4.23
N ALA A 191 -7.03 3.51 -2.96
CA ALA A 191 -6.67 4.43 -1.89
C ALA A 191 -5.39 3.96 -1.17
N PRO A 192 -4.28 4.72 -1.23
CA PRO A 192 -3.06 4.36 -0.50
C PRO A 192 -3.29 4.47 1.01
N GLN A 193 -2.82 3.49 1.77
CA GLN A 193 -2.75 3.56 3.22
C GLN A 193 -1.30 3.66 3.71
N ILE A 194 -1.11 4.42 4.79
CA ILE A 194 0.15 4.58 5.52
C ILE A 194 -0.06 4.02 6.92
N TRP A 195 0.82 3.14 7.39
CA TRP A 195 0.84 2.71 8.80
C TRP A 195 1.63 3.73 9.61
N ASN A 196 1.09 4.15 10.76
CA ASN A 196 1.68 5.24 11.53
C ASN A 196 3.16 4.99 11.83
N GLY A 197 4.01 5.96 11.48
CA GLY A 197 5.45 5.87 11.68
C GLY A 197 6.26 5.39 10.49
N GLU A 198 5.63 4.85 9.44
CA GLU A 198 6.34 4.55 8.18
C GLU A 198 6.92 5.81 7.53
N GLU A 199 6.18 6.91 7.61
CA GLU A 199 6.61 8.24 7.18
C GLU A 199 7.74 8.80 8.05
N MET A 200 7.88 8.31 9.28
CA MET A 200 8.96 8.67 10.19
C MET A 200 10.22 7.80 9.99
N GLY A 201 10.18 6.81 9.09
CA GLY A 201 11.29 5.88 8.84
C GLY A 201 11.39 4.72 9.83
N MET A 202 10.29 4.40 10.53
CA MET A 202 10.29 3.32 11.52
C MET A 202 10.46 1.93 10.89
N TRP A 203 11.27 1.10 11.53
CA TRP A 203 11.41 -0.33 11.24
C TRP A 203 10.98 -1.18 12.44
N GLY A 204 10.55 -2.41 12.17
CA GLY A 204 10.09 -3.37 13.15
C GLY A 204 9.60 -4.65 12.46
N ALA A 205 9.95 -5.80 13.05
CA ALA A 205 9.46 -7.12 12.65
C ALA A 205 7.93 -7.23 12.85
N ASP A 206 7.37 -8.41 12.62
CA ASP A 206 5.94 -8.67 12.86
C ASP A 206 5.56 -8.49 14.35
N ASP A 207 4.25 -8.55 14.66
CA ASP A 207 3.68 -8.30 15.99
C ASP A 207 4.46 -9.00 17.12
N PRO A 208 4.83 -8.30 18.22
CA PRO A 208 4.50 -6.92 18.57
C PRO A 208 5.50 -5.85 18.12
N HIS A 209 6.55 -6.22 17.38
CA HIS A 209 7.68 -5.32 17.11
C HIS A 209 7.34 -4.18 16.13
N ASN A 210 6.27 -4.31 15.35
CA ASN A 210 5.73 -3.25 14.49
C ASN A 210 4.93 -2.19 15.27
N ARG A 211 4.55 -2.44 16.53
CA ARG A 211 3.71 -1.57 17.38
C ARG A 211 4.53 -0.69 18.35
N LYS A 212 5.79 -0.39 17.99
CA LYS A 212 6.69 0.50 18.76
C LYS A 212 6.10 1.91 18.95
N PRO A 213 6.50 2.63 20.03
CA PRO A 213 6.21 4.06 20.18
C PRO A 213 6.68 4.87 18.97
N LEU A 214 5.88 5.87 18.57
CA LEU A 214 6.19 6.72 17.42
C LEU A 214 7.43 7.59 17.68
N TRP A 215 8.28 7.72 16.66
CA TRP A 215 9.55 8.44 16.74
C TRP A 215 9.38 9.94 16.51
N TRP A 216 8.61 10.60 17.38
CA TRP A 216 8.43 12.05 17.34
C TRP A 216 9.77 12.79 17.40
N LYS A 217 9.90 13.88 16.63
CA LYS A 217 11.16 14.65 16.50
C LYS A 217 11.66 15.22 17.83
N GLU A 218 10.72 15.51 18.72
CA GLU A 218 10.95 16.13 20.02
C GLU A 218 11.40 15.12 21.07
N LEU A 219 11.22 13.82 20.79
CA LEU A 219 11.58 12.74 21.69
C LEU A 219 12.97 12.19 21.35
N LYS A 220 13.72 11.85 22.40
CA LYS A 220 15.00 11.14 22.28
C LYS A 220 14.79 9.69 22.63
N PHE A 221 15.36 8.81 21.83
CA PHE A 221 15.28 7.37 22.01
C PHE A 221 16.68 6.81 22.20
N GLU A 222 16.80 5.86 23.12
CA GLU A 222 18.01 5.06 23.25
C GLU A 222 18.21 4.21 21.98
N PRO A 223 19.47 3.93 21.58
CA PRO A 223 19.73 3.03 20.48
C PRO A 223 19.09 1.65 20.70
N GLU A 224 18.46 1.11 19.66
CA GLU A 224 17.85 -0.22 19.69
C GLU A 224 18.89 -1.27 19.31
N THR A 225 18.91 -2.42 20.00
CA THR A 225 19.77 -3.55 19.63
C THR A 225 19.02 -4.54 18.74
N SER A 226 19.73 -5.13 17.77
CA SER A 226 19.27 -6.36 17.11
C SER A 226 18.98 -7.45 18.15
N ASN A 227 17.91 -8.23 17.94
CA ASN A 227 17.24 -9.03 18.97
C ASN A 227 18.16 -10.06 19.67
N PHE A 228 17.87 -10.39 20.94
CA PHE A 228 18.61 -11.33 21.80
C PHE A 228 18.81 -12.73 21.22
N TYR A 229 18.00 -13.13 20.25
CA TYR A 229 18.08 -14.46 19.66
C TYR A 229 19.21 -14.56 18.63
N GLN A 230 19.59 -13.45 17.99
CA GLN A 230 20.62 -13.48 16.95
C GLN A 230 22.00 -13.72 17.56
N THR A 231 22.76 -14.65 16.96
CA THR A 231 24.09 -15.06 17.45
C THR A 231 25.21 -14.14 16.99
N SER A 232 24.92 -13.18 16.09
CA SER A 232 25.86 -12.15 15.65
C SER A 232 26.15 -11.14 16.76
N GLU A 233 27.26 -10.40 16.63
CA GLU A 233 27.56 -9.28 17.53
C GLU A 233 26.38 -8.29 17.57
N LYS A 234 26.08 -7.79 18.78
CA LYS A 234 25.01 -6.82 18.98
C LYS A 234 25.34 -5.53 18.25
N GLN A 235 24.44 -5.13 17.35
CA GLN A 235 24.50 -3.83 16.69
C GLN A 235 23.46 -2.91 17.33
N PHE A 236 23.86 -1.67 17.59
CA PHE A 236 23.02 -0.64 18.18
C PHE A 236 22.65 0.39 17.11
N ASP A 237 21.39 0.36 16.71
CA ASP A 237 20.83 1.27 15.71
C ASP A 237 20.27 2.51 16.40
N GLN A 238 20.75 3.68 15.98
CA GLN A 238 20.19 4.94 16.45
C GLN A 238 18.73 5.07 15.99
N VAL A 239 17.83 5.21 16.96
CA VAL A 239 16.41 5.44 16.75
C VAL A 239 16.16 6.95 16.68
N GLU A 240 15.69 7.43 15.53
CA GLU A 240 15.44 8.86 15.30
C GLU A 240 14.44 9.10 14.16
N PHE A 241 13.80 10.27 14.17
CA PHE A 241 12.90 10.69 13.10
C PHE A 241 13.64 10.88 11.77
N ASN A 242 13.21 10.22 10.71
CA ASN A 242 13.81 10.34 9.38
C ASN A 242 13.15 11.46 8.54
N GLN A 243 13.75 12.65 8.54
CA GLN A 243 13.25 13.81 7.80
C GLN A 243 13.16 13.56 6.28
N LEU A 244 14.14 12.87 5.69
CA LEU A 244 14.15 12.58 4.25
C LEU A 244 12.99 11.66 3.84
N GLN A 245 12.67 10.67 4.68
CA GLN A 245 11.53 9.78 4.45
C GLN A 245 10.21 10.55 4.58
N PHE A 246 10.07 11.38 5.61
CA PHE A 246 8.88 12.18 5.84
C PHE A 246 8.58 13.14 4.68
N ASP A 247 9.61 13.86 4.19
CA ASP A 247 9.48 14.77 3.06
C ASP A 247 9.17 14.04 1.75
N TRP A 248 9.63 12.78 1.61
CA TRP A 248 9.26 11.94 0.48
C TRP A 248 7.76 11.61 0.47
N TYR A 249 7.19 11.16 1.60
CA TYR A 249 5.75 10.93 1.72
C TYR A 249 4.96 12.21 1.45
N LYS A 250 5.35 13.34 2.05
CA LYS A 250 4.69 14.64 1.80
C LYS A 250 4.71 15.02 0.32
N LYS A 251 5.83 14.80 -0.38
CA LYS A 251 5.94 15.06 -1.81
C LYS A 251 4.97 14.18 -2.61
N LEU A 252 4.91 12.88 -2.35
CA LEU A 252 4.02 11.96 -3.08
C LEU A 252 2.54 12.26 -2.80
N ILE A 253 2.18 12.56 -1.55
CA ILE A 253 0.83 13.00 -1.18
C ILE A 253 0.47 14.28 -1.94
N LYS A 254 1.36 15.27 -1.99
CA LYS A 254 1.13 16.51 -2.74
C LYS A 254 0.94 16.22 -4.23
N ILE A 255 1.79 15.41 -4.85
CA ILE A 255 1.68 15.04 -6.27
C ILE A 255 0.32 14.41 -6.56
N ARG A 256 -0.13 13.47 -5.71
CA ARG A 256 -1.44 12.83 -5.85
C ARG A 256 -2.61 13.80 -5.69
N LYS A 257 -2.53 14.73 -4.72
CA LYS A 257 -3.59 15.74 -4.48
C LYS A 257 -3.65 16.78 -5.60
N ASP A 258 -2.51 17.20 -6.13
CA ASP A 258 -2.43 18.22 -7.19
C ASP A 258 -2.79 17.67 -8.58
N ASN A 259 -2.87 16.34 -8.74
CA ASN A 259 -3.21 15.69 -10.00
C ASN A 259 -4.30 14.63 -9.77
N PRO A 260 -5.58 15.03 -9.74
CA PRO A 260 -6.72 14.15 -9.41
C PRO A 260 -6.82 12.89 -10.26
N VAL A 261 -6.31 12.92 -11.50
CA VAL A 261 -6.19 11.74 -12.39
C VAL A 261 -5.46 10.56 -11.74
N LEU A 262 -4.56 10.80 -10.78
CA LEU A 262 -3.88 9.76 -10.00
C LEU A 262 -4.81 9.07 -8.97
N SER A 263 -5.96 9.66 -8.65
CA SER A 263 -6.98 9.08 -7.79
C SER A 263 -8.10 8.44 -8.58
N THR A 264 -8.63 9.14 -9.58
CA THR A 264 -9.88 8.77 -10.27
C THR A 264 -9.69 8.33 -11.72
N GLY A 265 -8.56 8.64 -12.36
CA GLY A 265 -8.34 8.32 -13.77
C GLY A 265 -8.09 6.84 -14.04
N GLU A 266 -8.30 6.42 -15.27
CA GLU A 266 -8.01 5.08 -15.76
C GLU A 266 -6.51 4.76 -15.67
N ILE A 267 -6.16 3.48 -15.81
CA ILE A 267 -4.77 3.02 -15.85
C ILE A 267 -4.51 2.18 -17.09
N GLU A 268 -3.42 2.46 -17.81
CA GLU A 268 -2.98 1.66 -18.95
C GLU A 268 -1.46 1.41 -18.87
N PHE A 269 -1.04 0.15 -18.97
CA PHE A 269 0.38 -0.21 -18.98
C PHE A 269 1.00 0.03 -20.37
N ILE A 270 2.02 0.89 -20.42
CA ILE A 270 2.78 1.24 -21.63
C ILE A 270 3.97 0.29 -21.83
N THR A 271 4.61 -0.14 -20.74
CA THR A 271 5.75 -1.06 -20.80
C THR A 271 5.70 -2.00 -19.60
N ALA A 272 5.85 -3.29 -19.87
CA ALA A 272 6.11 -4.31 -18.86
C ALA A 272 7.09 -5.31 -19.49
N LYS A 273 8.38 -5.17 -19.21
CA LYS A 273 9.42 -6.05 -19.75
C LYS A 273 10.60 -6.13 -18.79
N GLY A 274 11.02 -7.34 -18.42
CA GLY A 274 12.11 -7.52 -17.45
C GLY A 274 11.80 -6.76 -16.16
N LYS A 275 12.70 -5.90 -15.68
CA LYS A 275 12.47 -5.02 -14.52
C LYS A 275 12.16 -3.57 -14.91
N LYS A 276 11.60 -3.36 -16.10
CA LYS A 276 11.07 -2.08 -16.60
C LYS A 276 9.55 -2.08 -16.57
N LEU A 277 8.97 -1.12 -15.87
CA LEU A 277 7.52 -0.93 -15.78
C LEU A 277 7.17 0.52 -16.14
N ALA A 278 6.14 0.71 -16.95
CA ALA A 278 5.55 2.01 -17.21
C ALA A 278 4.04 1.89 -17.38
N TYR A 279 3.31 2.84 -16.82
CA TYR A 279 1.87 2.99 -17.04
C TYR A 279 1.51 4.47 -17.07
N LYS A 280 0.37 4.79 -17.69
CA LYS A 280 -0.25 6.11 -17.58
C LYS A 280 -1.50 6.05 -16.71
N ARG A 281 -1.77 7.15 -16.03
CA ARG A 281 -3.05 7.49 -15.43
C ARG A 281 -3.65 8.62 -16.22
N PHE A 282 -4.86 8.45 -16.73
CA PHE A 282 -5.45 9.41 -17.66
C PHE A 282 -6.97 9.54 -17.47
N ASP A 283 -7.48 10.69 -17.85
CA ASP A 283 -8.90 10.99 -18.08
C ASP A 283 -9.02 11.75 -19.41
N GLU A 284 -10.18 12.36 -19.69
CA GLU A 284 -10.40 13.09 -20.95
C GLU A 284 -9.46 14.30 -21.12
N GLU A 285 -8.96 14.89 -20.02
CA GLU A 285 -8.23 16.16 -20.02
C GLU A 285 -6.76 16.03 -19.57
N ASN A 286 -6.46 15.05 -18.74
CA ASN A 286 -5.20 14.94 -18.02
C ASN A 286 -4.53 13.58 -18.25
N GLU A 287 -3.19 13.60 -18.32
CA GLU A 287 -2.38 12.39 -18.38
C GLU A 287 -1.13 12.54 -17.49
N ILE A 288 -0.86 11.51 -16.69
CA ILE A 288 0.39 11.33 -15.94
C ILE A 288 1.00 9.97 -16.33
N ILE A 289 2.23 9.97 -16.82
CA ILE A 289 2.98 8.76 -17.15
C ILE A 289 3.96 8.47 -16.01
N VAL A 290 3.96 7.23 -15.49
CA VAL A 290 4.86 6.80 -14.44
C VAL A 290 5.80 5.73 -14.98
N LEU A 291 7.10 5.93 -14.80
CA LEU A 291 8.16 5.03 -15.27
C LEU A 291 8.93 4.48 -14.07
N PHE A 292 9.29 3.20 -14.11
CA PHE A 292 10.12 2.52 -13.10
C PHE A 292 11.22 1.73 -13.79
N ASN A 293 12.48 2.05 -13.46
CA ASN A 293 13.62 1.24 -13.80
C ASN A 293 14.18 0.56 -12.56
N ILE A 294 13.97 -0.75 -12.44
CA ILE A 294 14.48 -1.58 -11.34
C ILE A 294 15.69 -2.43 -11.82
N GLU A 295 16.15 -2.24 -13.05
CA GLU A 295 17.39 -2.84 -13.54
C GLU A 295 18.62 -2.16 -12.90
N ASN A 296 19.75 -2.87 -12.91
CA ASN A 296 21.02 -2.37 -12.38
C ASN A 296 21.73 -1.36 -13.30
N SER A 297 21.17 -1.08 -14.48
CA SER A 297 21.72 -0.16 -15.48
C SER A 297 20.66 0.83 -15.96
N ALA A 298 21.08 1.91 -16.60
CA ALA A 298 20.15 2.86 -17.19
C ALA A 298 19.37 2.23 -18.36
N GLN A 299 18.07 2.49 -18.42
CA GLN A 299 17.15 1.91 -19.40
C GLN A 299 16.41 3.00 -20.17
N GLU A 300 16.11 2.73 -21.44
CA GLU A 300 15.31 3.63 -22.29
C GLU A 300 13.83 3.25 -22.27
N PHE A 301 12.95 4.24 -22.13
CA PHE A 301 11.50 4.08 -22.17
C PHE A 301 10.95 4.85 -23.36
N THR A 302 10.11 4.20 -24.17
CA THR A 302 9.40 4.85 -25.27
C THR A 302 8.03 5.29 -24.78
N LEU A 303 7.77 6.59 -24.80
CA LEU A 303 6.49 7.18 -24.44
C LEU A 303 5.47 7.02 -25.58
N PRO A 304 4.16 7.11 -25.30
CA PRO A 304 3.11 7.01 -26.32
C PRO A 304 3.28 8.08 -27.40
N GLU A 305 3.58 9.31 -27.00
CA GLU A 305 3.70 10.47 -27.87
C GLU A 305 5.04 11.18 -27.74
N ASN A 306 5.42 11.92 -28.77
CA ASN A 306 6.55 12.83 -28.72
C ASN A 306 6.09 14.14 -28.05
N GLY A 307 6.88 14.67 -27.10
CA GLY A 307 6.47 15.87 -26.39
C GLY A 307 7.50 16.41 -25.42
N LYS A 308 7.08 17.42 -24.65
CA LYS A 308 7.80 17.94 -23.50
C LYS A 308 7.12 17.45 -22.24
N TYR A 309 7.91 16.98 -21.28
CA TYR A 309 7.40 16.40 -20.04
C TYR A 309 8.08 17.04 -18.83
N LEU A 310 7.34 17.26 -17.76
CA LEU A 310 7.84 17.66 -16.46
C LEU A 310 7.80 16.45 -15.52
N ASP A 311 8.95 16.07 -14.96
CA ASP A 311 8.99 15.09 -13.87
C ASP A 311 8.59 15.76 -12.55
N LEU A 312 7.44 15.37 -12.01
CA LEU A 312 6.87 15.90 -10.77
C LEU A 312 7.70 15.52 -9.53
N LEU A 313 8.58 14.52 -9.61
CA LEU A 313 9.46 14.14 -8.49
C LEU A 313 10.63 15.11 -8.31
N THR A 314 11.23 15.56 -9.43
CA THR A 314 12.47 16.35 -9.44
C THR A 314 12.34 17.76 -10.03
N ASN A 315 11.20 18.07 -10.66
CA ASN A 315 10.98 19.26 -11.51
C ASN A 315 11.87 19.34 -12.77
N SER A 316 12.51 18.23 -13.14
CA SER A 316 13.32 18.18 -14.37
C SER A 316 12.43 18.12 -15.61
N LYS A 317 12.86 18.78 -16.69
CA LYS A 317 12.16 18.72 -17.99
C LYS A 317 12.81 17.71 -18.92
N PHE A 318 11.98 16.94 -19.61
CA PHE A 318 12.38 15.98 -20.63
C PHE A 318 11.74 16.36 -21.97
N SER A 319 12.36 15.99 -23.07
CA SER A 319 11.86 16.23 -24.42
C SER A 319 12.17 15.05 -25.31
N GLY A 320 11.23 14.70 -26.17
CA GLY A 320 11.36 13.54 -27.05
C GLY A 320 10.39 12.42 -26.69
N LYS A 321 10.36 11.40 -27.54
CA LYS A 321 9.58 10.17 -27.34
C LYS A 321 10.31 9.12 -26.51
N VAL A 322 11.64 9.20 -26.43
CA VAL A 322 12.48 8.23 -25.70
C VAL A 322 13.13 8.92 -24.51
N ILE A 323 12.93 8.39 -23.31
CA ILE A 323 13.52 8.89 -22.08
C ILE A 323 14.44 7.84 -21.46
N LYS A 324 15.66 8.26 -21.12
CA LYS A 324 16.62 7.43 -20.40
C LYS A 324 16.44 7.59 -18.89
N VAL A 325 16.14 6.49 -18.21
CA VAL A 325 15.91 6.43 -16.76
C VAL A 325 17.09 5.70 -16.12
N LYS A 326 17.68 6.27 -15.06
CA LYS A 326 18.83 5.67 -14.35
C LYS A 326 18.42 4.40 -13.62
N SER A 327 19.40 3.59 -13.21
CA SER A 327 19.17 2.42 -12.35
C SER A 327 18.48 2.83 -11.05
N LEU A 328 17.53 2.00 -10.58
CA LEU A 328 16.73 2.21 -9.37
C LEU A 328 16.08 3.61 -9.30
N GLN A 329 15.52 4.07 -10.42
CA GLN A 329 14.87 5.37 -10.53
C GLN A 329 13.43 5.22 -11.02
N ALA A 330 12.55 6.07 -10.49
CA ALA A 330 11.22 6.32 -11.04
C ALA A 330 11.11 7.76 -11.55
N LEU A 331 10.24 7.98 -12.54
CA LEU A 331 9.83 9.31 -13.01
C LEU A 331 8.30 9.40 -13.00
N VAL A 332 7.75 10.56 -12.64
CA VAL A 332 6.31 10.85 -12.73
C VAL A 332 6.13 12.02 -13.67
N LEU A 333 5.81 11.73 -14.91
CA LEU A 333 5.84 12.68 -16.02
C LEU A 333 4.45 13.26 -16.28
N LYS A 334 4.35 14.58 -16.19
CA LYS A 334 3.21 15.35 -16.69
C LYS A 334 3.56 15.96 -18.03
N ARG A 335 2.71 15.79 -19.03
CA ARG A 335 2.92 16.44 -20.33
C ARG A 335 2.79 17.96 -20.18
N LEU A 336 3.68 18.69 -20.84
CA LEU A 336 3.61 20.15 -20.98
C LEU A 336 3.00 20.46 -22.34
N ASN A 337 2.00 21.34 -22.34
CA ASN A 337 1.38 21.87 -23.57
C ASN A 337 2.39 22.70 -24.38
#